data_AF-A0A9W8XW02-F1
#
_entry.id   AF-A0A9W8XW02-F1
#
_cell.length_a   1.000
_cell.length_b   1.000
_cell.length_c   1.000
_cell.angle_alpha   90.00
_cell.angle_beta   90.00
_cell.angle_gamma   90.00
#
_symmetry.space_group_name_H-M   'P 1'
#
loop_
_entity.id
_entity.type
_entity.pdbx_description
1 polymer ?
#
loop_
_entity_poly.entity_id
_entity_poly.type
_entity_poly.pdbx_seq_one_letter_code
_entity_poly.pdbx_strand_id
1 'polypeptide(L)'
;MASQPEVHANRSTSHDSAILATPDAQNNFVRGWNKLPLELRIHILEFNLIYIAPYKATEDATTSILLPYLRMTKEIADLAREIYFKKNVICLEVRRQDGRRRALRYPPPLSNRFIRRLEVELAFIDFATSRFWPKIPDLASGRYGFPNLRFLHIQLILWGRGG
;
A
#
# COMPACT_ATOMS: atom_id res chain seq x y z
N MET A 1 2.70 -30.78 -6.74
CA MET A 1 3.70 -29.81 -7.19
C MET A 1 2.94 -28.55 -7.60
N ALA A 2 2.95 -27.50 -6.77
CA ALA A 2 2.26 -26.26 -7.08
C ALA A 2 3.18 -25.38 -7.93
N SER A 3 2.79 -25.12 -9.18
CA SER A 3 3.50 -24.21 -10.07
C SER A 3 3.62 -22.84 -9.40
N GLN A 4 4.86 -22.40 -9.14
CA GLN A 4 5.10 -21.02 -8.76
C GLN A 4 4.69 -20.12 -9.93
N PRO A 5 3.87 -19.09 -9.71
CA PRO A 5 3.54 -18.15 -10.77
C PRO A 5 4.83 -17.45 -11.22
N GLU A 6 5.10 -17.43 -12.52
CA GLU A 6 6.15 -16.62 -13.12
C GLU A 6 5.88 -15.15 -12.74
N VAL A 7 6.63 -14.67 -11.75
CA VAL A 7 6.59 -13.29 -11.31
C VAL A 7 7.31 -12.50 -12.40
N HIS A 8 6.55 -11.78 -13.23
CA HIS A 8 7.10 -10.74 -14.10
C HIS A 8 7.66 -9.59 -13.23
N ALA A 9 8.83 -9.83 -12.64
CA ALA A 9 9.65 -8.86 -11.93
C ALA A 9 10.38 -7.97 -12.94
N ASN A 10 9.63 -7.29 -13.82
CA ASN A 10 10.19 -6.44 -14.87
C ASN A 10 9.47 -5.09 -14.91
N ARG A 11 9.54 -4.34 -13.83
CA ARG A 11 9.47 -2.87 -13.87
C ARG A 11 10.45 -2.30 -12.85
N SER A 12 11.76 -2.46 -13.12
CA SER A 12 12.74 -1.46 -12.69
C SER A 12 12.51 -0.20 -13.52
N THR A 13 11.45 0.53 -13.21
CA THR A 13 11.24 1.87 -13.72
C THR A 13 12.27 2.75 -13.04
N SER A 14 13.32 3.09 -13.77
CA SER A 14 14.20 4.23 -13.52
C SER A 14 13.34 5.51 -13.50
N HIS A 15 12.63 5.72 -12.40
CA HIS A 15 11.74 6.86 -12.14
C HIS A 15 12.56 7.98 -11.54
N ASP A 16 13.41 8.65 -12.32
CA ASP A 16 14.07 9.89 -11.85
C ASP A 16 14.14 10.94 -12.95
N SER A 17 12.98 11.20 -13.55
CA SER A 17 12.68 12.50 -14.13
C SER A 17 11.20 12.74 -13.86
N ALA A 18 10.90 13.35 -12.73
CA ALA A 18 9.59 13.94 -12.49
C ALA A 18 9.42 15.06 -13.51
N ILE A 19 8.95 14.71 -14.72
CA ILE A 19 8.52 15.67 -15.72
C ILE A 19 7.32 16.36 -15.08
N LEU A 20 7.56 17.56 -14.53
CA LEU A 20 6.50 18.42 -14.04
C LEU A 20 5.59 18.70 -15.22
N ALA A 21 4.40 18.10 -15.21
CA ALA A 21 3.42 18.35 -16.25
C ALA A 21 3.10 19.85 -16.26
N THR A 22 3.17 20.47 -17.44
CA THR A 22 2.74 21.86 -17.58
C THR A 22 1.24 21.96 -17.22
N PRO A 23 0.77 23.13 -16.73
CA PRO A 23 -0.66 23.32 -16.44
C PRO A 23 -1.57 22.95 -17.61
N ASP A 24 -1.15 23.23 -18.85
CA ASP A 24 -1.87 22.88 -20.07
C ASP A 24 -1.95 21.37 -20.29
N ALA A 25 -0.86 20.64 -20.05
CA ALA A 25 -0.85 19.18 -20.13
C ALA A 25 -1.81 18.57 -19.10
N GLN A 26 -1.84 19.11 -17.88
CA GLN A 26 -2.75 18.66 -16.82
C GLN A 26 -4.22 18.94 -17.19
N ASN A 27 -4.52 20.12 -17.71
CA ASN A 27 -5.87 20.49 -18.14
C ASN A 27 -6.37 19.60 -19.30
N ASN A 28 -5.51 19.34 -20.29
CA ASN A 28 -5.81 18.45 -21.40
C ASN A 28 -6.04 17.01 -20.94
N PHE A 29 -5.22 16.53 -19.99
CA PHE A 29 -5.41 15.22 -19.37
C PHE A 29 -6.79 15.12 -18.69
N VAL A 30 -7.15 16.09 -17.85
CA VAL A 30 -8.45 16.10 -17.15
C VAL A 30 -9.62 16.12 -18.14
N ARG A 31 -9.50 16.90 -19.21
CA ARG A 31 -10.53 16.95 -20.27
C ARG A 31 -10.67 15.62 -20.99
N GLY A 32 -9.56 14.93 -21.28
CA GLY A 32 -9.58 13.59 -21.86
C GLY A 32 -10.17 12.55 -20.90
N TRP A 33 -9.74 12.59 -19.63
CA TRP A 33 -10.20 11.72 -18.56
C TRP A 33 -11.73 11.75 -18.40
N ASN A 34 -12.31 12.94 -18.37
CA ASN A 34 -13.75 13.13 -18.19
C ASN A 34 -14.60 12.60 -19.35
N LYS A 35 -14.00 12.30 -20.51
CA LYS A 35 -14.67 11.67 -21.65
C LYS A 35 -14.64 10.15 -21.62
N LEU A 36 -13.79 9.56 -20.77
CA LEU A 36 -13.69 8.11 -20.65
C LEU A 36 -14.89 7.56 -19.86
N PRO A 37 -15.46 6.41 -20.26
CA PRO A 37 -16.33 5.61 -19.39
C PRO A 37 -15.64 5.26 -18.07
N LEU A 38 -16.43 5.07 -17.01
CA LEU A 38 -15.92 4.80 -15.66
C LEU A 38 -15.05 3.52 -15.63
N GLU A 39 -15.42 2.51 -16.40
CA GLU A 39 -14.74 1.22 -16.50
C GLU A 39 -13.31 1.40 -17.01
N LEU A 40 -13.12 2.23 -18.04
CA LEU A 40 -11.78 2.53 -18.58
C LEU A 40 -10.93 3.32 -17.58
N ARG A 41 -11.54 4.27 -16.85
CA ARG A 41 -10.85 5.01 -15.77
C ARG A 41 -10.33 4.06 -14.70
N ILE A 42 -11.18 3.12 -14.26
CA ILE A 42 -10.81 2.09 -13.28
C ILE A 42 -9.65 1.25 -13.83
N HIS A 43 -9.74 0.74 -15.06
CA HIS A 43 -8.68 -0.08 -15.64
C HIS A 43 -7.34 0.64 -15.76
N ILE A 44 -7.33 1.91 -16.16
CA ILE A 44 -6.10 2.72 -16.23
C ILE A 44 -5.48 2.86 -14.83
N LEU A 45 -6.28 3.17 -13.82
CA LEU A 45 -5.78 3.30 -12.45
C LEU A 45 -5.34 1.96 -11.88
N GLU A 46 -6.07 0.87 -12.12
CA GLU A 46 -5.65 -0.48 -11.70
C GLU A 46 -4.30 -0.86 -12.31
N PHE A 47 -4.11 -0.59 -13.61
CA PHE A 47 -2.85 -0.85 -14.29
C PHE A 47 -1.67 -0.05 -13.70
N ASN A 48 -1.92 1.18 -13.25
CA ASN A 48 -0.88 2.07 -12.74
C ASN A 48 -0.62 1.95 -11.22
N LEU A 49 -1.63 1.53 -10.45
CA LEU A 49 -1.61 1.59 -8.98
C LEU A 49 -1.48 0.22 -8.30
N ILE A 50 -1.66 -0.89 -9.01
CA ILE A 50 -1.61 -2.23 -8.42
C ILE A 50 -0.21 -2.84 -8.55
N TYR A 51 0.33 -3.26 -7.41
CA TYR A 51 1.56 -4.03 -7.26
C TYR A 51 1.26 -5.51 -7.07
N ILE A 52 2.15 -6.33 -7.64
CA ILE A 52 2.13 -7.78 -7.45
C ILE A 52 2.68 -8.13 -6.05
N ALA A 53 3.68 -7.40 -5.58
CA ALA A 53 4.31 -7.64 -4.28
C ALA A 53 3.66 -6.83 -3.15
N PRO A 54 3.64 -7.34 -1.91
CA PRO A 54 3.34 -6.54 -0.74
C PRO A 54 4.23 -5.31 -0.69
N TYR A 55 3.63 -4.15 -0.45
CA TYR A 55 4.40 -2.92 -0.32
C TYR A 55 4.41 -2.48 1.14
N LYS A 56 5.57 -2.05 1.60
CA LYS A 56 5.74 -1.50 2.95
C LYS A 56 4.93 -0.22 3.05
N ALA A 57 4.14 -0.07 4.11
CA ALA A 57 3.40 1.15 4.43
C ALA A 57 4.31 2.33 4.82
N THR A 58 5.51 2.41 4.23
CA THR A 58 6.37 3.56 4.33
C THR A 58 5.85 4.67 3.43
N GLU A 59 6.17 5.91 3.80
CA GLU A 59 5.77 7.08 3.03
C GLU A 59 6.27 7.00 1.59
N ASP A 60 7.50 6.54 1.36
CA ASP A 60 8.20 6.63 0.06
C ASP A 60 7.48 5.90 -1.10
N ALA A 61 6.89 4.72 -0.86
CA ALA A 61 6.17 3.99 -1.90
C ALA A 61 4.78 4.59 -2.14
N THR A 62 4.10 5.04 -1.08
CA THR A 62 2.79 5.69 -1.24
C THR A 62 2.95 7.06 -1.93
N THR A 63 4.03 7.79 -1.61
CA THR A 63 4.30 9.12 -2.16
C THR A 63 4.76 9.09 -3.61
N SER A 64 5.47 8.05 -4.07
CA SER A 64 5.93 7.99 -5.46
C SER A 64 4.81 7.66 -6.45
N ILE A 65 3.90 6.73 -6.10
CA ILE A 65 2.91 6.22 -7.05
C ILE A 65 1.53 6.82 -6.87
N LEU A 66 1.04 6.91 -5.63
CA LEU A 66 -0.32 7.38 -5.39
C LEU A 66 -0.41 8.91 -5.38
N LEU A 67 0.62 9.60 -4.87
CA LEU A 67 0.61 11.07 -4.72
C LEU A 67 0.36 11.85 -6.02
N PRO A 68 0.91 11.47 -7.19
CA PRO A 68 0.60 12.15 -8.45
C PRO A 68 -0.92 12.20 -8.72
N TYR A 69 -1.64 11.10 -8.48
CA TYR A 69 -3.09 11.02 -8.66
C TYR A 69 -3.85 11.76 -7.56
N LEU A 70 -3.33 11.78 -6.33
CA LEU A 70 -3.94 12.54 -5.23
C LEU A 70 -3.88 14.06 -5.44
N ARG A 71 -2.97 14.55 -6.29
CA ARG A 71 -2.83 15.96 -6.67
C ARG A 71 -3.67 16.36 -7.90
N MET A 72 -4.41 15.43 -8.49
CA MET A 72 -5.32 15.69 -9.60
C MET A 72 -6.69 16.18 -9.10
N THR A 73 -7.75 16.01 -9.89
CA THR A 73 -9.11 16.34 -9.47
C THR A 73 -9.53 15.46 -8.28
N LYS A 74 -10.47 15.96 -7.46
CA LYS A 74 -11.00 15.22 -6.31
C LYS A 74 -11.52 13.83 -6.70
N GLU A 75 -12.20 13.75 -7.85
CA GLU A 75 -12.74 12.49 -8.38
C GLU A 75 -11.62 11.46 -8.65
N ILE A 76 -10.55 11.89 -9.34
CA ILE A 76 -9.39 11.02 -9.61
C ILE A 76 -8.71 10.61 -8.31
N ALA A 77 -8.50 11.56 -7.39
CA ALA A 77 -7.86 11.31 -6.11
C ALA A 77 -8.65 10.28 -5.27
N ASP A 78 -9.97 10.40 -5.23
CA ASP A 78 -10.83 9.48 -4.49
C ASP A 78 -10.83 8.08 -5.11
N LEU A 79 -10.94 7.97 -6.44
CA LEU A 79 -10.93 6.70 -7.15
C LEU A 79 -9.56 6.00 -7.04
N ALA A 80 -8.47 6.75 -7.22
CA ALA A 80 -7.10 6.25 -7.09
C ALA A 80 -6.84 5.73 -5.68
N ARG A 81 -7.24 6.49 -4.65
CA ARG A 81 -7.11 6.08 -3.25
C ARG A 81 -7.88 4.79 -2.98
N GLU A 82 -9.13 4.69 -3.44
CA GLU A 82 -9.92 3.48 -3.26
C GLU A 82 -9.24 2.28 -3.93
N ILE A 83 -8.89 2.38 -5.22
CA ILE A 83 -8.28 1.28 -5.97
C ILE A 83 -6.98 0.82 -5.29
N TYR A 84 -6.10 1.77 -4.96
CA TYR A 84 -4.80 1.50 -4.37
C TYR A 84 -4.93 0.70 -3.05
N PHE A 85 -5.71 1.19 -2.09
CA PHE A 85 -5.83 0.52 -0.79
C PHE A 85 -6.68 -0.76 -0.83
N LYS A 86 -7.61 -0.88 -1.79
CA LYS A 86 -8.52 -2.03 -1.91
C LYS A 86 -7.90 -3.24 -2.57
N LYS A 87 -6.96 -3.02 -3.50
CA LYS A 87 -6.40 -4.07 -4.37
C LYS A 87 -5.00 -4.52 -3.94
N ASN A 88 -4.19 -3.61 -3.39
CA ASN A 88 -2.84 -3.94 -2.93
C ASN A 88 -2.82 -4.63 -1.57
N VAL A 89 -1.69 -5.29 -1.28
CA VAL A 89 -1.36 -5.82 0.05
C VAL A 89 -0.51 -4.79 0.78
N ILE A 90 -1.00 -4.35 1.95
CA ILE A 90 -0.31 -3.36 2.76
C ILE A 90 0.55 -4.06 3.81
N CYS A 91 1.86 -3.87 3.79
CA CYS A 91 2.75 -4.39 4.81
C CYS A 91 2.90 -3.40 5.98
N LEU A 92 2.43 -3.80 7.17
CA LEU A 92 2.61 -3.07 8.42
C LEU A 92 3.96 -3.43 9.03
N GLU A 93 4.84 -2.45 9.11
CA GLU A 93 6.15 -2.61 9.75
C GLU A 93 6.06 -2.35 11.25
N VAL A 94 6.67 -3.23 12.04
CA VAL A 94 6.99 -2.95 13.45
C VAL A 94 8.25 -2.09 13.50
N ARG A 95 8.10 -0.77 13.68
CA ARG A 95 9.24 0.13 13.85
C ARG A 95 9.55 0.36 15.32
N ARG A 96 10.84 0.51 15.62
CA ARG A 96 11.30 1.04 16.91
C ARG A 96 11.06 2.54 16.92
N GLN A 97 10.07 2.99 17.68
CA GLN A 97 9.85 4.38 18.01
C GLN A 97 10.72 4.74 19.22
N ASP A 98 11.60 5.74 19.04
CA ASP A 98 12.41 6.37 20.08
C ASP A 98 13.21 5.39 20.96
N GLY A 99 13.72 4.32 20.35
CA GLY A 99 14.60 3.34 20.98
C GLY A 99 13.95 2.43 22.04
N ARG A 100 12.67 2.62 22.39
CA ARG A 100 12.04 1.86 23.50
C ARG A 100 10.69 1.24 23.17
N ARG A 101 9.89 1.80 22.27
CA ARG A 101 8.53 1.28 21.99
C ARG A 101 8.44 0.80 20.56
N ARG A 102 8.01 -0.46 20.40
CA ARG A 102 7.71 -1.03 19.08
C ARG A 102 6.24 -0.75 18.78
N ALA A 103 5.98 0.00 17.71
CA ALA A 103 4.64 0.32 17.25
C ALA A 103 4.51 -0.08 15.78
N LEU A 104 3.31 -0.54 15.40
CA LEU A 104 2.98 -0.72 14.00
C LEU A 104 2.81 0.64 13.34
N ARG A 105 3.41 0.82 12.16
CA ARG A 105 3.11 1.98 11.32
C ARG A 105 1.80 1.73 10.58
N TYR A 106 0.79 2.54 10.86
CA TYR A 106 -0.51 2.47 10.19
C TYR A 106 -0.56 3.42 9.00
N PRO A 107 -1.28 3.06 7.93
CA PRO A 107 -1.70 4.01 6.89
C PRO A 107 -2.55 5.14 7.47
N PRO A 108 -2.76 6.24 6.71
CA PRO A 108 -3.68 7.30 7.12
C PRO A 108 -5.07 6.74 7.48
N PRO A 109 -5.68 7.13 8.63
CA PRO A 109 -6.93 6.52 9.10
C PRO A 109 -8.07 6.50 8.10
N LEU A 110 -8.18 7.55 7.26
CA LEU A 110 -9.20 7.67 6.22
C LEU A 110 -9.11 6.57 5.15
N SER A 111 -7.93 5.97 4.98
CA SER A 111 -7.70 4.88 4.03
C SER A 111 -8.05 3.50 4.58
N ASN A 112 -8.12 3.35 5.91
CA ASN A 112 -8.26 2.03 6.54
C ASN A 112 -9.57 1.32 6.16
N ARG A 113 -10.63 2.08 5.84
CA ARG A 113 -11.90 1.54 5.33
C ARG A 113 -11.76 0.84 3.99
N PHE A 114 -10.75 1.15 3.19
CA PHE A 114 -10.54 0.54 1.88
C PHE A 114 -9.66 -0.70 1.96
N ILE A 115 -8.85 -0.82 3.01
CA ILE A 115 -7.87 -1.89 3.16
C ILE A 115 -8.56 -3.23 3.39
N ARG A 116 -8.22 -4.20 2.54
CA ARG A 116 -8.76 -5.58 2.59
C ARG A 116 -7.69 -6.64 2.87
N ARG A 117 -6.42 -6.31 2.64
CA ARG A 117 -5.29 -7.24 2.70
C ARG A 117 -4.15 -6.59 3.46
N LEU A 118 -3.78 -7.18 4.58
CA LEU A 118 -2.63 -6.77 5.38
C LEU A 118 -1.60 -7.89 5.41
N GLU A 119 -0.35 -7.47 5.37
CA GLU A 119 0.79 -8.28 5.76
C GLU A 119 1.43 -7.64 6.99
N VAL A 120 1.87 -8.44 7.95
CA VAL A 120 2.56 -7.95 9.14
C VAL A 120 3.90 -8.64 9.22
N GLU A 121 4.97 -7.88 9.05
CA GLU A 121 6.34 -8.35 9.23
C GLU A 121 6.72 -8.28 10.71
N LEU A 122 6.95 -9.43 11.32
CA LEU A 122 7.39 -9.56 12.71
C LEU A 122 8.80 -10.14 12.77
N ALA A 123 9.70 -9.45 13.47
CA ALA A 123 10.98 -10.04 13.83
C ALA A 123 10.76 -11.31 14.66
N PHE A 124 11.53 -12.37 14.45
CA PHE A 124 11.44 -13.57 15.28
C PHE A 124 11.66 -13.28 16.78
N ILE A 125 12.58 -12.36 17.09
CA ILE A 125 12.80 -11.89 18.48
C ILE A 125 11.56 -11.21 19.03
N ASP A 126 10.83 -10.47 18.18
CA ASP A 126 9.53 -9.94 18.58
C ASP A 126 8.58 -11.10 18.80
N PHE A 127 8.40 -12.01 17.84
CA PHE A 127 7.49 -13.13 18.01
C PHE A 127 7.64 -13.87 19.35
N ALA A 128 8.87 -14.18 19.77
CA ALA A 128 9.14 -14.87 21.03
C ALA A 128 8.87 -14.04 22.31
N THR A 129 8.94 -12.71 22.22
CA THR A 129 8.85 -11.80 23.40
C THR A 129 7.65 -10.86 23.37
N SER A 130 6.89 -10.85 22.27
CA SER A 130 6.08 -9.69 21.93
C SER A 130 4.70 -9.76 22.54
N ARG A 131 4.37 -8.66 23.21
CA ARG A 131 3.01 -8.24 23.59
C ARG A 131 2.09 -7.99 22.38
N PHE A 132 2.58 -8.22 21.17
CA PHE A 132 1.83 -8.05 19.93
C PHE A 132 0.93 -9.25 19.62
N TRP A 133 1.32 -10.48 19.99
CA TRP A 133 0.51 -11.66 19.66
C TRP A 133 -0.94 -11.57 20.18
N PRO A 134 -1.18 -11.11 21.42
CA PRO A 134 -2.55 -10.89 21.91
C PRO A 134 -3.36 -9.84 21.11
N LYS A 135 -2.70 -8.98 20.32
CA LYS A 135 -3.36 -7.96 19.48
C LYS A 135 -3.75 -8.48 18.10
N ILE A 136 -3.21 -9.61 17.66
CA ILE A 136 -3.51 -10.19 16.34
C ILE A 136 -5.01 -10.50 16.18
N PRO A 137 -5.72 -11.10 17.15
CA PRO A 137 -7.16 -11.31 17.03
C PRO A 137 -7.95 -10.00 16.88
N ASP A 138 -7.59 -8.97 17.64
CA ASP A 138 -8.20 -7.64 17.53
C ASP A 138 -7.92 -7.00 16.15
N LEU A 139 -6.71 -7.18 15.60
CA LEU A 139 -6.34 -6.74 14.25
C LEU A 139 -7.14 -7.47 13.18
N ALA A 140 -7.22 -8.79 13.28
CA ALA A 140 -7.98 -9.64 12.36
C ALA A 140 -9.48 -9.35 12.39
N SER A 141 -10.03 -8.98 13.55
CA SER A 141 -11.44 -8.59 13.71
C SER A 141 -11.75 -7.17 13.24
N GLY A 142 -10.75 -6.40 12.81
CA GLY A 142 -10.92 -5.02 12.34
C GLY A 142 -11.01 -3.97 13.44
N ARG A 143 -10.83 -4.33 14.73
CA ARG A 143 -10.88 -3.39 15.87
C ARG A 143 -9.81 -2.30 15.83
N TYR A 144 -8.74 -2.50 15.06
CA TYR A 144 -7.73 -1.49 14.78
C TYR A 144 -8.08 -0.56 13.60
N GLY A 145 -9.37 -0.41 13.30
CA GLY A 145 -9.85 0.52 12.28
C GLY A 145 -9.83 -0.04 10.85
N PHE A 146 -9.69 -1.36 10.67
CA PHE A 146 -9.77 -2.03 9.37
C PHE A 146 -11.09 -2.81 9.24
N PRO A 147 -12.25 -2.14 9.11
CA PRO A 147 -13.55 -2.81 9.13
C PRO A 147 -13.77 -3.75 7.95
N ASN A 148 -12.99 -3.59 6.87
CA ASN A 148 -13.09 -4.37 5.64
C ASN A 148 -11.92 -5.35 5.45
N LEU A 149 -11.14 -5.62 6.51
CA LEU A 149 -10.04 -6.57 6.46
C LEU A 149 -10.57 -7.97 6.17
N ARG A 150 -9.98 -8.64 5.17
CA ARG A 150 -10.35 -10.01 4.76
C ARG A 150 -9.19 -10.97 4.86
N PHE A 151 -7.97 -10.47 4.64
CA PHE A 151 -6.76 -11.28 4.62
C PHE A 151 -5.72 -10.62 5.52
N LEU A 152 -5.21 -11.39 6.49
CA LEU A 152 -4.09 -11.03 7.34
C LEU A 152 -3.02 -12.10 7.18
N HIS A 153 -1.89 -11.71 6.61
CA HIS A 153 -0.70 -12.55 6.51
C HIS A 153 0.31 -12.10 7.56
N ILE A 154 0.89 -13.04 8.31
CA ILE A 154 1.92 -12.76 9.32
C ILE A 154 3.21 -13.39 8.83
N GLN A 155 4.20 -12.57 8.53
CA GLN A 155 5.50 -13.02 8.09
C GLN A 155 6.50 -12.90 9.24
N LEU A 156 7.10 -14.03 9.63
CA LEU A 156 8.20 -14.04 10.60
C LEU A 156 9.51 -13.84 9.87
N ILE A 157 10.22 -12.77 10.19
CA ILE A 157 11.52 -12.45 9.61
C ILE A 157 12.65 -12.65 10.63
N LEU A 158 13.67 -13.40 10.23
CA LEU A 158 14.92 -13.51 10.97
C LEU A 158 15.79 -12.34 10.57
N TRP A 159 15.89 -11.33 11.45
CA TRP A 159 16.90 -10.30 11.28
C TRP A 159 18.25 -10.94 11.53
N GLY A 160 19.00 -11.22 10.48
CA GLY A 160 20.43 -11.49 10.61
C GLY A 160 21.05 -10.31 11.37
N ARG A 161 21.90 -10.58 12.35
CA ARG A 161 22.80 -9.57 12.88
C ARG A 161 23.70 -9.15 11.72
N GLY A 162 23.27 -8.15 10.95
CA GLY A 162 24.18 -7.40 10.10
C GLY A 162 25.20 -6.77 11.03
N GLY A 163 26.39 -7.35 11.05
CA GLY A 163 27.57 -6.77 11.67
C GLY A 163 28.04 -5.54 10.92
#